data_AF-A0A6N1XCV6-F1
#
_entry.id   AF-A0A6N1XCV6-F1
#
_cell.length_a   1.000
_cell.length_b   1.000
_cell.length_c   1.000
_cell.angle_alpha   90.00
_cell.angle_beta   90.00
_cell.angle_gamma   90.00
#
_symmetry.space_group_name_H-M   'P 1'
#
loop_
_entity.id
_entity.type
_entity.pdbx_description
1 polymer ?
#
loop_
_entity_poly.entity_id
_entity_poly.type
_entity_poly.pdbx_seq_one_letter_code
_entity_poly.pdbx_strand_id
1 'polypeptide(L)'
;MRITPNKAEQEPNQLSARTLKILMSWEKNHGLDIIRQHLDEGLFSRDPVERLLCYRWLEQRRLAHRNNWVVEVVVMVGAVVALVGWLIWSAYP
;
A
#
# COMPACT_ATOMS: atom_id res chain seq x y z
N MET A 1 -1.52 38.20 16.07
CA MET A 1 -1.65 37.65 14.71
C MET A 1 -1.26 36.18 14.77
N ARG A 2 -2.21 35.25 14.57
CA ARG A 2 -1.90 33.81 14.46
C ARG A 2 -1.47 33.56 13.02
N ILE A 3 -0.19 33.31 12.81
CA ILE A 3 0.31 32.79 11.55
C ILE A 3 -0.26 31.37 11.46
N THR A 4 -1.37 31.20 10.76
CA THR A 4 -1.76 29.87 10.29
C THR A 4 -0.60 29.38 9.44
N PRO A 5 0.05 28.23 9.75
CA PRO A 5 1.00 27.67 8.82
C PRO A 5 0.24 27.45 7.53
N ASN A 6 0.70 28.13 6.49
CA ASN A 6 0.14 28.06 5.17
C ASN A 6 0.16 26.59 4.78
N LYS A 7 -1.03 25.99 4.62
CA LYS A 7 -1.23 24.57 4.26
C LYS A 7 -0.51 24.18 2.96
N ALA A 8 0.03 25.17 2.25
CA ALA A 8 0.83 25.05 1.04
C ALA A 8 2.32 24.72 1.26
N GLU A 9 2.87 24.84 2.48
CA GLU A 9 4.31 24.66 2.72
C GLU A 9 4.69 23.33 3.40
N GLN A 10 3.73 22.46 3.73
CA GLN A 10 4.02 21.29 4.59
C GLN A 10 4.27 19.96 3.88
N GLU A 11 4.17 19.82 2.55
CA GLU A 11 4.78 18.66 1.86
C GLU A 11 5.00 18.94 0.35
N PRO A 12 6.22 19.28 -0.09
CA PRO A 12 6.60 19.18 -1.51
C PRO A 12 6.60 17.72 -2.03
N ASN A 13 6.17 16.75 -1.21
CA ASN A 13 6.04 15.32 -1.50
C ASN A 13 4.58 14.80 -1.42
N GLN A 14 3.58 15.66 -1.18
CA GLN A 14 2.18 15.23 -1.10
C GLN A 14 1.49 15.36 -2.45
N LEU A 15 0.89 14.25 -2.91
CA LEU A 15 -0.13 14.31 -3.95
C LEU A 15 -1.19 15.36 -3.59
N SER A 16 -1.66 16.10 -4.58
CA SER A 16 -2.82 16.97 -4.42
C SER A 16 -3.97 16.20 -3.77
N ALA A 17 -4.62 16.81 -2.77
CA ALA A 17 -5.72 16.19 -2.02
C ALA A 17 -6.83 15.66 -2.94
N ARG A 18 -7.02 16.31 -4.10
CA ARG A 18 -7.95 15.87 -5.14
C ARG A 18 -7.48 14.57 -5.78
N THR A 19 -6.23 14.50 -6.21
CA THR A 19 -5.62 13.31 -6.84
C THR A 19 -5.60 12.13 -5.87
N LEU A 20 -5.29 12.38 -4.60
CA LEU A 20 -5.32 11.36 -3.54
C LEU A 20 -6.73 10.80 -3.32
N LYS A 21 -7.77 11.64 -3.35
CA LYS A 21 -9.17 11.20 -3.24
C LYS A 21 -9.59 10.34 -4.44
N ILE A 22 -9.13 10.69 -5.65
CA ILE A 22 -9.39 9.90 -6.86
C ILE A 22 -8.67 8.55 -6.74
N LEU A 23 -7.37 8.52 -6.38
CA LEU A 23 -6.63 7.27 -6.22
C LEU A 23 -7.26 6.36 -5.17
N MET A 24 -7.69 6.88 -4.01
CA MET A 24 -8.39 6.07 -3.01
C MET A 24 -9.73 5.51 -3.51
N SER A 25 -10.49 6.31 -4.25
CA SER A 25 -11.76 5.85 -4.84
C SER A 25 -11.51 4.77 -5.90
N TRP A 26 -10.47 4.93 -6.71
CA TRP A 26 -10.07 3.95 -7.71
C TRP A 26 -9.55 2.66 -7.08
N GLU A 27 -8.77 2.75 -6.00
CA GLU A 27 -8.25 1.61 -5.25
C GLU A 27 -9.42 0.75 -4.76
N LYS A 28 -10.47 1.39 -4.24
CA LYS A 28 -11.68 0.71 -3.74
C LYS A 28 -12.48 0.02 -4.86
N ASN A 29 -12.54 0.59 -6.05
CA ASN A 29 -13.38 0.09 -7.14
C ASN A 29 -12.67 -0.89 -8.08
N HIS A 30 -11.37 -0.73 -8.27
CA HIS A 30 -10.59 -1.40 -9.32
C HIS A 30 -9.33 -2.09 -8.79
N GLY A 31 -8.85 -1.72 -7.60
CA GLY A 31 -7.59 -2.24 -7.04
C GLY A 31 -6.34 -1.53 -7.57
N LEU A 32 -5.21 -1.81 -6.91
CA LEU A 32 -3.93 -1.13 -7.13
C LEU A 32 -3.33 -1.41 -8.53
N ASP A 33 -3.54 -2.59 -9.10
CA ASP A 33 -2.99 -2.96 -10.42
C ASP A 33 -3.57 -2.12 -11.57
N ILE A 34 -4.88 -1.83 -11.53
CA ILE A 34 -5.54 -1.01 -12.56
C ILE A 34 -5.08 0.46 -12.47
N ILE A 35 -4.87 0.99 -11.26
CA ILE A 35 -4.35 2.34 -11.06
C ILE A 35 -2.97 2.47 -11.71
N ARG A 36 -2.10 1.48 -11.55
CA ARG A 36 -0.76 1.48 -12.15
C ARG A 36 -0.83 1.53 -13.68
N GLN A 37 -1.69 0.71 -14.27
CA GLN A 37 -1.91 0.67 -15.72
C GLN A 37 -2.34 2.04 -16.27
N HIS A 38 -3.28 2.69 -15.59
CA HIS A 38 -3.75 4.04 -15.96
C HIS A 38 -2.71 5.12 -15.72
N LEU A 39 -1.80 4.91 -14.76
CA LEU A 39 -0.68 5.81 -14.53
C LEU A 39 0.35 5.75 -15.66
N ASP A 40 0.65 4.55 -16.16
CA ASP A 40 1.52 4.35 -17.33
C ASP A 40 0.94 4.99 -18.59
N GLU A 41 -0.38 4.89 -18.78
CA GLU A 41 -1.10 5.56 -19.88
C GLU A 41 -1.13 7.09 -19.74
N GLY A 42 -0.82 7.62 -18.54
CA GLY A 42 -0.75 9.07 -18.30
C GLY A 42 -2.08 9.71 -17.98
N LEU A 43 -3.07 8.91 -17.58
CA LEU A 43 -4.42 9.39 -17.27
C LEU A 43 -4.49 10.26 -16.01
N PHE A 44 -3.55 10.08 -15.08
CA PHE A 44 -3.58 10.75 -13.77
C PHE A 44 -2.84 12.09 -13.73
N SER A 45 -1.74 12.23 -14.46
CA SER A 45 -1.06 13.52 -14.58
C SER A 45 -0.10 13.54 -15.76
N ARG A 46 -0.10 14.67 -16.47
CA ARG A 46 0.85 14.98 -17.53
C ARG A 46 2.19 15.47 -16.96
N ASP A 47 2.18 15.93 -15.71
CA ASP A 47 3.37 16.40 -15.02
C ASP A 47 4.20 15.23 -14.47
N PRO A 48 5.50 15.15 -14.81
CA PRO A 48 6.36 14.04 -14.40
C PRO A 48 6.54 13.97 -12.87
N VAL A 49 6.45 15.11 -12.19
CA VAL A 49 6.55 15.20 -10.72
C VAL A 49 5.33 14.56 -10.05
N GLU A 50 4.12 14.92 -10.47
CA GLU A 50 2.89 14.33 -9.92
C GLU A 50 2.81 12.83 -10.24
N ARG A 51 3.27 12.42 -11.42
CA ARG A 51 3.35 11.00 -11.80
C ARG A 51 4.29 10.22 -10.86
N LEU A 52 5.46 10.77 -10.54
CA LEU A 52 6.39 10.16 -9.58
C LEU A 52 5.77 10.02 -8.18
N LEU A 53 5.03 11.04 -7.73
CA LEU A 53 4.33 11.01 -6.43
C LEU A 53 3.24 9.94 -6.40
N CYS A 54 2.43 9.83 -7.46
CA CYS A 54 1.45 8.77 -7.61
C CYS A 54 2.08 7.37 -7.55
N TYR A 55 3.21 7.18 -8.24
CA TYR A 55 3.98 5.94 -8.19
C TYR A 55 4.47 5.62 -6.79
N ARG A 56 5.01 6.61 -6.07
CA ARG A 56 5.48 6.45 -4.69
C ARG A 56 4.34 6.05 -3.74
N TRP A 57 3.16 6.63 -3.91
CA TRP A 57 1.96 6.27 -3.14
C TRP A 57 1.51 4.84 -3.42
N LEU A 58 1.51 4.42 -4.69
CA LEU A 58 1.18 3.06 -5.11
C LEU A 58 2.14 2.02 -4.51
N GLU A 59 3.45 2.29 -4.55
CA GLU A 59 4.48 1.42 -3.98
C GLU A 59 4.29 1.25 -2.46
N GLN A 60 4.04 2.34 -1.73
CA GLN A 60 3.78 2.30 -0.29
C GLN A 60 2.56 1.42 0.05
N ARG A 61 1.46 1.57 -0.69
CA ARG A 61 0.25 0.76 -0.52
C ARG A 61 0.50 -0.71 -0.83
N ARG A 62 1.24 -0.98 -1.91
CA ARG A 62 1.59 -2.34 -2.31
C ARG A 62 2.48 -3.03 -1.27
N LEU A 63 3.46 -2.32 -0.71
CA LEU A 63 4.32 -2.82 0.35
C LEU A 63 3.53 -3.10 1.63
N ALA A 64 2.61 -2.20 2.02
CA ALA A 64 1.73 -2.42 3.17
C ALA A 64 0.85 -3.67 2.98
N HIS A 65 0.26 -3.83 1.80
CA HIS A 65 -0.55 -5.01 1.47
C HIS A 65 0.29 -6.30 1.46
N ARG A 66 1.49 -6.28 0.89
CA ARG A 66 2.40 -7.42 0.89
C ARG A 66 2.88 -7.80 2.28
N ASN A 67 3.24 -6.83 3.11
CA ASN A 67 3.67 -7.11 4.49
C ASN A 67 2.55 -7.80 5.28
N ASN A 68 1.31 -7.34 5.13
CA ASN A 68 0.18 -7.98 5.80
C ASN A 68 0.01 -9.45 5.34
N TRP A 69 0.11 -9.69 4.03
CA TRP A 69 0.08 -11.04 3.47
C TRP A 69 1.23 -11.94 3.95
N VAL A 70 2.45 -11.42 4.03
CA VAL A 70 3.62 -12.18 4.50
C VAL A 70 3.47 -12.57 5.96
N VAL A 71 3.01 -11.64 6.81
CA VAL A 71 2.78 -11.93 8.24
C VAL A 71 1.72 -13.01 8.40
N GLU A 72 0.62 -12.93 7.65
CA GLU A 72 -0.47 -13.91 7.69
C GLU A 72 0.01 -15.31 7.27
N VAL A 73 0.79 -15.39 6.18
CA VAL A 73 1.38 -16.66 5.71
C VAL A 73 2.35 -17.24 6.73
N VAL A 74 3.23 -16.41 7.33
CA VAL A 74 4.18 -16.87 8.35
C VAL A 74 3.46 -17.42 9.58
N VAL A 75 2.37 -16.77 10.02
CA VAL A 75 1.55 -17.24 11.15
C VAL A 75 0.90 -18.58 10.81
N MET A 76 0.30 -18.72 9.62
CA MET A 76 -0.32 -19.98 9.18
C MET A 76 0.71 -21.12 9.11
N VAL A 77 1.88 -20.87 8.51
CA VAL A 77 2.96 -21.87 8.41
C VAL A 77 3.47 -22.25 9.80
N GLY A 78 3.68 -21.26 10.68
CA GLY A 78 4.11 -21.51 12.06
C GLY A 78 3.11 -22.38 12.83
N ALA A 79 1.81 -22.12 12.69
CA ALA A 79 0.75 -22.92 13.31
C ALA A 79 0.75 -24.37 12.81
N VAL A 80 0.94 -24.59 11.51
CA VAL A 80 1.03 -25.94 10.92
C VAL A 80 2.25 -26.69 11.44
N VAL A 81 3.42 -26.04 11.49
CA VAL A 81 4.65 -26.67 11.99
C VAL A 81 4.52 -27.04 13.47
N ALA A 82 3.89 -26.19 14.29
CA ALA A 82 3.64 -26.50 15.70
C ALA A 82 2.68 -27.68 15.88
N LEU A 83 1.61 -27.75 15.07
CA LEU A 83 0.66 -28.88 15.07
C LEU A 83 1.34 -30.19 14.70
N VAL A 84 2.16 -30.18 13.65
CA VAL A 84 2.91 -31.36 13.21
C VAL A 84 3.92 -31.79 14.27
N GLY A 85 4.67 -30.85 14.84
CA GLY A 85 5.61 -31.13 15.93
C GLY A 85 4.93 -31.73 17.16
N TRP A 86 3.75 -31.20 17.54
CA TRP A 86 2.96 -31.74 18.64
C TRP A 86 2.46 -33.17 18.36
N LEU A 87 1.97 -33.43 17.15
CA LEU A 87 1.54 -34.77 16.75
C LEU A 87 2.70 -35.77 16.78
N ILE A 88 3.88 -35.39 16.27
CA ILE A 88 5.08 -36.25 16.28
C ILE A 88 5.51 -36.53 17.73
N TRP A 89 5.57 -35.52 18.59
CA TRP A 89 5.90 -35.69 20.02
C TRP A 89 4.89 -36.59 20.74
N SER A 90 3.60 -36.44 20.45
CA SER A 90 2.55 -37.28 21.06
C SER A 90 2.60 -38.74 20.59
N ALA A 91 3.12 -38.99 19.38
CA ALA A 91 3.24 -40.32 18.81
C ALA A 91 4.51 -41.05 19.26
N TYR A 92 5.55 -40.32 19.70
CA TYR A 92 6.82 -40.86 20.20
C TYR A 92 7.16 -40.20 21.55
N PRO A 93 6.56 -40.68 22.66
CA PRO A 93 6.88 -40.19 24.01
C PRO A 93 8.30 -40.55 24.48
#